data_AF-A0A8H4FQZ2-F1
#
_entry.id   AF-A0A8H4FQZ2-F1
#
_cell.length_a   1.000
_cell.length_b   1.000
_cell.length_c   1.000
_cell.angle_alpha   90.00
_cell.angle_beta   90.00
_cell.angle_gamma   90.00
#
_symmetry.space_group_name_H-M   'P 1'
#
loop_
_entity.id
_entity.type
_entity.pdbx_description
1 polymer ?
#
loop_
_entity_poly.entity_id
_entity_poly.type
_entity_poly.pdbx_seq_one_letter_code
_entity_poly.pdbx_strand_id
1 'polypeptide(L)'
;MSSQALRGAHRLTKTKHVFAHHNIPLECDVYSAEDYPATSPVFLYFHSGGLVTGSRSCVPPWLAQVCFRNKWPLVSASYRLLPQAKASGLLEDARAAYKFARHLGASSNAVQRKVIVGGGSAGFFMASLTAHHLTPSPIALLSVTGITTFRHRFFNSSVLLTPEPIAESQMSHHLAAAVSVGTTSANNPQVFYLDKLLPDGTKNANFDVTTVPITEDGNPDEFPRGCLYDYYVYRNEFPGLVGDIDPGYEWAKAASAKDKVAAWPPTTIIQGNADEDVDLAVSTHMVGCLGEDKAKLFLAEGQPHRYEATRFLEDDVDGMDAVRQAVSNLEADVARVA
;
A
#
# COMPACT_ATOMS: atom_id res chain seq x y z
N MET A 1 42.45 5.55 17.16
CA MET A 1 41.95 5.51 15.78
C MET A 1 40.72 6.40 15.72
N SER A 2 40.77 7.48 14.93
CA SER A 2 39.85 8.61 15.02
C SER A 2 38.45 8.30 14.47
N SER A 3 37.47 9.03 15.02
CA SER A 3 36.04 9.08 14.71
C SER A 3 35.67 9.58 13.29
N GLN A 4 36.58 9.44 12.33
CA GLN A 4 36.39 9.84 10.94
C GLN A 4 36.12 8.67 9.97
N ALA A 5 36.20 7.41 10.43
CA ALA A 5 35.97 6.22 9.59
C ALA A 5 34.50 5.72 9.55
N LEU A 6 33.56 6.40 10.22
CA LEU A 6 32.12 6.06 10.23
C LEU A 6 31.23 7.04 9.44
N ARG A 7 31.83 7.97 8.68
CA ARG A 7 31.07 8.90 7.83
C ARG A 7 30.93 8.34 6.41
N GLY A 8 29.71 7.94 6.08
CA GLY A 8 29.18 7.84 4.72
C GLY A 8 29.24 6.44 4.10
N ALA A 9 28.18 5.64 4.25
CA ALA A 9 27.89 4.54 3.31
C ALA A 9 26.50 3.86 3.45
N HIS A 10 25.83 3.87 4.62
CA HIS A 10 24.63 3.02 4.80
C HIS A 10 23.40 3.69 5.42
N ARG A 11 23.38 5.02 5.54
CA ARG A 11 22.25 5.69 6.21
C ARG A 11 21.07 5.87 5.26
N LEU A 12 19.93 5.26 5.60
CA LEU A 12 18.65 5.52 4.94
C LEU A 12 18.26 6.99 5.11
N THR A 13 17.92 7.65 4.02
CA THR A 13 17.43 9.03 3.98
C THR A 13 15.99 9.06 3.50
N LYS A 14 15.25 10.11 3.89
CA LYS A 14 13.88 10.38 3.43
C LYS A 14 13.87 11.73 2.74
N THR A 15 13.41 11.76 1.50
CA THR A 15 13.18 13.01 0.75
C THR A 15 11.73 13.08 0.31
N LYS A 16 11.17 14.29 0.26
CA LYS A 16 9.79 14.55 -0.15
C LYS A 16 9.78 15.12 -1.56
N HIS A 17 8.89 14.61 -2.41
CA HIS A 17 8.75 15.05 -3.80
C HIS A 17 7.28 15.29 -4.14
N VAL A 18 7.04 16.21 -5.07
CA VAL A 18 5.74 16.33 -5.75
C VAL A 18 5.87 15.59 -7.08
N PHE A 19 5.07 14.56 -7.30
CA PHE A 19 5.16 13.73 -8.50
C PHE A 19 4.10 14.07 -9.55
N ALA A 20 3.03 14.76 -9.18
CA ALA A 20 1.99 15.24 -10.08
C ALA A 20 1.18 16.40 -9.49
N HIS A 21 0.43 17.08 -10.37
CA HIS A 21 -0.56 18.08 -10.01
C HIS A 21 -1.89 17.75 -10.70
N HIS A 22 -2.86 17.25 -9.94
CA HIS A 22 -4.22 16.97 -10.42
C HIS A 22 -5.21 17.76 -9.56
N ASN A 23 -5.33 19.06 -9.82
CA ASN A 23 -6.02 20.08 -9.01
C ASN A 23 -5.36 20.37 -7.64
N ILE A 24 -4.68 19.40 -7.05
CA ILE A 24 -3.83 19.55 -5.86
C ILE A 24 -2.45 18.88 -6.10
N PRO A 25 -1.38 19.29 -5.39
CA PRO A 25 -0.10 18.59 -5.45
C PRO A 25 -0.24 17.16 -4.91
N LEU A 26 0.31 16.19 -5.64
CA LEU A 26 0.44 14.81 -5.18
C LEU A 26 1.87 14.54 -4.81
N GLU A 27 2.07 14.12 -3.57
CA GLU A 27 3.37 14.02 -2.95
C GLU A 27 3.73 12.56 -2.67
N CYS A 28 5.02 12.26 -2.72
CA CYS A 28 5.56 10.99 -2.26
C CYS A 28 6.78 11.20 -1.36
N ASP A 29 6.99 10.25 -0.47
CA ASP A 29 8.19 10.17 0.35
C ASP A 29 9.11 9.09 -0.25
N VAL A 30 10.36 9.45 -0.56
CA VAL A 30 11.36 8.54 -1.13
C VAL A 30 12.39 8.21 -0.06
N TYR A 31 12.47 6.93 0.27
CA TYR A 31 13.43 6.34 1.20
C TYR A 31 14.54 5.65 0.42
N SER A 32 15.78 6.13 0.53
CA SER A 32 16.93 5.58 -0.20
C SER A 32 18.24 5.84 0.54
N ALA A 33 19.28 5.08 0.23
CA ALA A 33 20.66 5.37 0.63
C ALA A 33 21.54 5.64 -0.61
N GLU A 34 22.68 6.30 -0.40
CA GLU A 34 23.62 6.68 -1.48
C GLU A 34 24.25 5.47 -2.19
N ASP A 35 24.38 4.34 -1.49
CA ASP A 35 25.00 3.11 -1.99
C ASP A 35 24.03 2.19 -2.75
N TYR A 36 22.80 2.64 -3.01
CA TYR A 36 21.82 1.87 -3.77
C TYR A 36 22.17 1.88 -5.26
N PRO A 37 22.26 0.70 -5.92
CA PRO A 37 22.58 0.65 -7.34
C PRO A 37 21.59 1.44 -8.20
N ALA A 38 22.11 2.11 -9.24
CA ALA A 38 21.25 2.78 -10.23
C ALA A 38 20.30 1.81 -10.95
N THR A 39 20.67 0.53 -11.02
CA THR A 39 19.92 -0.55 -11.64
C THR A 39 18.95 -1.27 -10.70
N SER A 40 18.98 -1.00 -9.39
CA SER A 40 18.10 -1.69 -8.46
C SER A 40 16.63 -1.34 -8.74
N PRO A 41 15.71 -2.32 -8.62
CA PRO A 41 14.28 -2.05 -8.68
C PRO A 41 13.86 -1.02 -7.63
N VAL A 42 12.83 -0.24 -7.95
CA VAL A 42 12.16 0.67 -7.00
C VAL A 42 10.93 -0.03 -6.45
N PHE A 43 10.69 0.08 -5.15
CA PHE A 43 9.45 -0.33 -4.53
C PHE A 43 8.50 0.87 -4.46
N LEU A 44 7.37 0.83 -5.17
CA LEU A 44 6.29 1.80 -5.06
C LEU A 44 5.23 1.27 -4.10
N TYR A 45 5.00 1.98 -2.99
CA TYR A 45 4.03 1.63 -1.97
C TYR A 45 2.85 2.61 -1.97
N PHE A 46 1.63 2.07 -1.92
CA PHE A 46 0.40 2.82 -1.69
C PHE A 46 -0.16 2.51 -0.31
N HIS A 47 -0.50 3.56 0.45
CA HIS A 47 -0.98 3.42 1.82
C HIS A 47 -2.40 2.84 1.92
N SER A 48 -2.70 2.22 3.06
CA SER A 48 -4.04 1.78 3.47
C SER A 48 -5.00 2.95 3.70
N GLY A 49 -6.29 2.64 3.93
CA GLY A 49 -7.30 3.63 4.34
C GLY A 49 -8.59 3.59 3.53
N GLY A 50 -8.97 2.43 2.98
CA GLY A 50 -10.27 2.25 2.32
C GLY A 50 -10.51 3.13 1.07
N LEU A 51 -9.46 3.70 0.47
CA LEU A 51 -9.52 4.79 -0.52
C LEU A 51 -10.11 6.12 -0.02
N VAL A 52 -10.48 6.22 1.26
CA VAL A 52 -11.21 7.35 1.84
C VAL A 52 -10.39 8.10 2.90
N THR A 53 -9.31 7.51 3.40
CA THR A 53 -8.39 8.09 4.39
C THR A 53 -6.97 7.52 4.24
N GLY A 54 -6.11 7.72 5.23
CA GLY A 54 -4.76 7.18 5.29
C GLY A 54 -3.69 8.24 5.04
N SER A 55 -2.42 7.83 4.93
CA SER A 55 -1.31 8.75 4.66
C SER A 55 -0.11 8.00 4.11
N ARG A 56 0.61 8.60 3.17
CA ARG A 56 1.91 8.08 2.67
C ARG A 56 2.97 7.95 3.76
N SER A 57 2.81 8.62 4.90
CA SER A 57 3.71 8.49 6.04
C SER A 57 3.55 7.15 6.76
N CYS A 58 2.47 6.39 6.51
CA CYS A 58 2.17 5.11 7.14
C CYS A 58 2.77 3.95 6.35
N VAL A 59 4.09 3.79 6.46
CA VAL A 59 4.84 2.68 5.86
C VAL A 59 5.10 1.62 6.95
N PRO A 60 4.79 0.33 6.73
CA PRO A 60 5.14 -0.71 7.68
C PRO A 60 6.65 -0.78 7.94
N PRO A 61 7.13 -0.81 9.20
CA PRO A 61 8.55 -0.85 9.49
C PRO A 61 9.27 -2.02 8.84
N TRP A 62 8.70 -3.23 8.87
CA TRP A 62 9.27 -4.39 8.19
C TRP A 62 9.43 -4.18 6.68
N LEU A 63 8.51 -3.48 6.01
CA LEU A 63 8.63 -3.20 4.57
C LEU A 63 9.82 -2.27 4.30
N ALA A 64 10.00 -1.26 5.17
CA ALA A 64 11.17 -0.40 5.10
C ALA A 64 12.48 -1.19 5.32
N GLN A 65 12.49 -2.18 6.23
CA GLN A 65 13.64 -3.09 6.43
C GLN A 65 13.93 -3.93 5.19
N VAL A 66 12.90 -4.49 4.56
CA VAL A 66 13.04 -5.28 3.32
C VAL A 66 13.64 -4.43 2.21
N CYS A 67 13.09 -3.24 1.99
CA CYS A 67 13.59 -2.32 0.96
C CYS A 67 15.04 -1.91 1.27
N PHE A 68 15.35 -1.66 2.55
CA PHE A 68 16.70 -1.33 2.98
C PHE A 68 17.71 -2.44 2.71
N ARG A 69 17.40 -3.66 3.15
CA ARG A 69 18.24 -4.85 2.97
C ARG A 69 18.51 -5.17 1.51
N ASN A 70 17.50 -5.03 0.65
CA ASN A 70 17.61 -5.34 -0.77
C ASN A 70 18.11 -4.16 -1.63
N LYS A 71 18.40 -3.01 -1.02
CA LYS A 71 18.79 -1.77 -1.72
C LYS A 71 17.76 -1.33 -2.77
N TRP A 72 16.49 -1.49 -2.44
CA TRP A 72 15.36 -1.01 -3.25
C TRP A 72 14.96 0.38 -2.74
N PRO A 73 15.11 1.46 -3.53
CA PRO A 73 14.49 2.73 -3.17
C PRO A 73 12.99 2.54 -2.95
N LEU A 74 12.48 2.99 -1.81
CA LEU A 74 11.06 2.88 -1.47
C LEU A 74 10.39 4.23 -1.70
N VAL A 75 9.40 4.27 -2.58
CA VAL A 75 8.55 5.42 -2.87
C VAL A 75 7.19 5.18 -2.23
N SER A 76 6.85 5.90 -1.17
CA SER A 76 5.51 5.89 -0.58
C SER A 76 4.69 7.05 -1.13
N ALA A 77 3.67 6.75 -1.93
CA ALA A 77 2.90 7.74 -2.69
C ALA A 77 1.55 8.06 -2.05
N SER A 78 1.20 9.35 -1.99
CA SER A 78 -0.18 9.80 -1.74
C SER A 78 -1.03 9.60 -3.00
N TYR A 79 -2.33 9.43 -2.82
CA TYR A 79 -3.34 9.46 -3.88
C TYR A 79 -4.57 10.24 -3.41
N ARG A 80 -5.35 10.78 -4.34
CA ARG A 80 -6.59 11.51 -4.02
C ARG A 80 -7.64 10.53 -3.50
N LEU A 81 -8.43 10.96 -2.52
CA LEU A 81 -9.38 10.10 -1.82
C LEU A 81 -10.79 10.15 -2.44
N LEU A 82 -11.51 9.04 -2.32
CA LEU A 82 -12.94 8.96 -2.62
C LEU A 82 -13.76 9.69 -1.56
N PRO A 83 -14.96 10.21 -1.91
CA PRO A 83 -15.56 10.17 -3.25
C PRO A 83 -15.02 11.23 -4.23
N GLN A 84 -14.29 12.23 -3.74
CA GLN A 84 -13.95 13.42 -4.53
C GLN A 84 -13.05 13.14 -5.72
N ALA A 85 -12.11 12.20 -5.61
CA ALA A 85 -11.21 11.82 -6.70
C ALA A 85 -11.93 11.16 -7.89
N LYS A 86 -13.04 10.47 -7.62
CA LYS A 86 -13.69 9.51 -8.53
C LYS A 86 -12.75 8.41 -9.01
N ALA A 87 -13.31 7.39 -9.66
CA ALA A 87 -12.56 6.29 -10.25
C ALA A 87 -11.40 6.73 -11.16
N SER A 88 -11.66 7.64 -12.10
CA SER A 88 -10.64 8.09 -13.05
C SER A 88 -9.47 8.79 -12.36
N GLY A 89 -9.73 9.54 -11.28
CA GLY A 89 -8.70 10.21 -10.52
C GLY A 89 -7.76 9.24 -9.80
N LEU A 90 -8.28 8.14 -9.27
CA LEU A 90 -7.47 7.08 -8.68
C LEU A 90 -6.49 6.47 -9.70
N LEU A 91 -6.98 6.18 -10.92
CA LEU A 91 -6.13 5.62 -11.99
C LEU A 91 -5.10 6.63 -12.51
N GLU A 92 -5.46 7.91 -12.63
CA GLU A 92 -4.52 8.99 -12.95
C GLU A 92 -3.38 9.07 -11.93
N ASP A 93 -3.72 8.98 -10.64
CA ASP A 93 -2.77 9.08 -9.54
C ASP A 93 -1.84 7.86 -9.50
N ALA A 94 -2.39 6.65 -9.67
CA ALA A 94 -1.61 5.41 -9.80
C ALA A 94 -0.62 5.48 -10.97
N ARG A 95 -1.07 5.97 -12.13
CA ARG A 95 -0.24 6.16 -13.33
C ARG A 95 0.88 7.17 -13.10
N ALA A 96 0.58 8.29 -12.46
CA ALA A 96 1.56 9.33 -12.18
C ALA A 96 2.61 8.85 -11.19
N ALA A 97 2.20 8.19 -10.10
CA ALA A 97 3.11 7.60 -9.11
C ALA A 97 4.00 6.51 -9.74
N TYR A 98 3.43 5.64 -10.57
CA TYR A 98 4.19 4.62 -11.31
C TYR A 98 5.23 5.24 -12.25
N LYS A 99 4.84 6.27 -13.01
CA LYS A 99 5.77 7.00 -13.88
C LYS A 99 6.90 7.66 -13.09
N PHE A 100 6.59 8.24 -11.93
CA PHE A 100 7.60 8.82 -11.05
C PHE A 100 8.56 7.74 -10.52
N ALA A 101 8.05 6.61 -10.02
CA ALA A 101 8.86 5.51 -9.51
C ALA A 101 9.81 4.94 -10.58
N ARG A 102 9.36 4.82 -11.83
CA ARG A 102 10.20 4.38 -12.95
C ARG A 102 11.40 5.28 -13.23
N HIS A 103 11.34 6.57 -12.88
CA HIS A 103 12.44 7.52 -13.09
C HIS A 103 13.06 8.00 -11.76
N LEU A 104 12.51 7.59 -10.61
CA LEU A 104 12.85 8.10 -9.28
C LEU A 104 12.89 9.64 -9.22
N GLY A 105 11.95 10.30 -9.90
CA GLY A 105 11.90 11.76 -10.02
C GLY A 105 12.93 12.40 -10.95
N ALA A 106 13.79 11.62 -11.61
CA ALA A 106 14.72 12.12 -12.62
C ALA A 106 14.01 12.53 -13.92
N SER A 107 14.74 13.22 -14.80
CA SER A 107 14.22 13.61 -16.13
C SER A 107 13.77 12.39 -16.94
N SER A 108 12.89 12.60 -17.93
CA SER A 108 12.38 11.54 -18.80
C SER A 108 13.44 10.81 -19.63
N ASN A 109 14.64 11.37 -19.73
CA ASN A 109 15.78 10.77 -20.43
C ASN A 109 16.64 9.88 -19.51
N ALA A 110 16.33 9.81 -18.21
CA ALA A 110 17.02 8.95 -17.27
C ALA A 110 16.68 7.48 -17.49
N VAL A 111 17.61 6.60 -17.08
CA VAL A 111 17.42 5.14 -17.15
C VAL A 111 16.19 4.75 -16.36
N GLN A 112 15.26 4.07 -17.04
CA GLN A 112 14.03 3.59 -16.43
C GLN A 112 14.32 2.38 -15.54
N ARG A 113 13.85 2.44 -14.29
CA ARG A 113 13.94 1.34 -13.34
C ARG A 113 12.77 0.38 -13.51
N LYS A 114 13.02 -0.88 -13.17
CA LYS A 114 11.97 -1.87 -12.90
C LYS A 114 11.26 -1.48 -11.59
N VAL A 115 9.96 -1.76 -11.50
CA VAL A 115 9.16 -1.32 -10.35
C VAL A 115 8.43 -2.51 -9.75
N ILE A 116 8.63 -2.70 -8.45
CA ILE A 116 7.82 -3.54 -7.58
C ILE A 116 6.71 -2.64 -7.06
N VAL A 117 5.46 -3.07 -7.07
CA VAL A 117 4.35 -2.26 -6.56
C VAL A 117 3.64 -3.01 -5.44
N GLY A 118 3.38 -2.36 -4.33
CA GLY A 118 2.66 -2.96 -3.22
C GLY A 118 1.77 -1.97 -2.49
N GLY A 119 0.95 -2.49 -1.58
CA GLY A 119 0.11 -1.66 -0.75
C GLY A 119 -0.59 -2.45 0.34
N GLY A 120 -0.98 -1.75 1.40
CA GLY A 120 -1.79 -2.31 2.47
C GLY A 120 -3.28 -2.05 2.23
N SER A 121 -4.17 -2.99 2.54
CA SER A 121 -5.63 -2.80 2.42
C SER A 121 -6.02 -2.25 1.03
N ALA A 122 -6.80 -1.17 0.96
CA ALA A 122 -7.12 -0.46 -0.28
C ALA A 122 -5.91 0.07 -1.07
N GLY A 123 -4.74 0.22 -0.44
CA GLY A 123 -3.50 0.53 -1.15
C GLY A 123 -3.10 -0.56 -2.14
N PHE A 124 -3.42 -1.83 -1.88
CA PHE A 124 -3.18 -2.90 -2.86
C PHE A 124 -4.08 -2.76 -4.09
N PHE A 125 -5.30 -2.23 -3.94
CA PHE A 125 -6.14 -1.92 -5.08
C PHE A 125 -5.45 -0.88 -5.99
N MET A 126 -4.88 0.19 -5.43
CA MET A 126 -4.08 1.16 -6.20
C MET A 126 -2.88 0.50 -6.88
N ALA A 127 -2.22 -0.45 -6.21
CA ALA A 127 -1.13 -1.23 -6.79
C ALA A 127 -1.60 -2.09 -7.98
N SER A 128 -2.73 -2.78 -7.87
CA SER A 128 -3.25 -3.66 -8.92
C SER A 128 -3.67 -2.89 -10.17
N LEU A 129 -4.11 -1.63 -10.04
CA LEU A 129 -4.37 -0.75 -11.20
C LEU A 129 -3.14 -0.60 -12.10
N THR A 130 -1.94 -0.62 -11.53
CA THR A 130 -0.70 -0.53 -12.33
C THR A 130 -0.51 -1.75 -13.22
N ALA A 131 -0.81 -2.96 -12.72
CA ALA A 131 -0.73 -4.19 -13.49
C ALA A 131 -1.89 -4.35 -14.49
N HIS A 132 -3.08 -3.87 -14.15
CA HIS A 132 -4.24 -3.93 -15.05
C HIS A 132 -4.13 -2.98 -16.25
N HIS A 133 -3.58 -1.78 -16.05
CA HIS A 133 -3.78 -0.66 -16.98
C HIS A 133 -2.50 -0.06 -17.55
N LEU A 134 -1.32 -0.38 -16.99
CA LEU A 134 -0.08 0.30 -17.38
C LEU A 134 0.89 -0.64 -18.11
N THR A 135 1.69 -0.07 -18.99
CA THR A 135 2.75 -0.77 -19.72
C THR A 135 4.02 0.09 -19.68
N PRO A 136 5.20 -0.50 -19.39
CA PRO A 136 5.39 -1.88 -18.93
C PRO A 136 4.71 -2.15 -17.59
N SER A 137 4.35 -3.41 -17.34
CA SER A 137 3.79 -3.87 -16.07
C SER A 137 4.85 -3.79 -14.95
N PRO A 138 4.45 -3.63 -13.67
CA PRO A 138 5.31 -3.98 -12.54
C PRO A 138 5.98 -5.35 -12.72
N ILE A 139 7.15 -5.52 -12.11
CA ILE A 139 7.87 -6.79 -12.14
C ILE A 139 7.41 -7.76 -11.05
N ALA A 140 6.79 -7.25 -9.99
CA ALA A 140 6.18 -8.02 -8.92
C ALA A 140 5.13 -7.16 -8.18
N LEU A 141 4.17 -7.82 -7.55
CA LEU A 141 3.15 -7.20 -6.71
C LEU A 141 3.21 -7.72 -5.26
N LEU A 142 2.94 -6.85 -4.29
CA LEU A 142 2.81 -7.20 -2.87
C LEU A 142 1.49 -6.69 -2.28
N SER A 143 0.59 -7.62 -1.93
CA SER A 143 -0.64 -7.35 -1.19
C SER A 143 -0.43 -7.59 0.29
N VAL A 144 -0.76 -6.61 1.13
CA VAL A 144 -0.68 -6.73 2.59
C VAL A 144 -2.05 -6.48 3.21
N THR A 145 -2.73 -7.54 3.65
CA THR A 145 -4.15 -7.50 4.07
C THR A 145 -5.02 -6.75 3.05
N GLY A 146 -4.73 -6.97 1.76
CA GLY A 146 -5.05 -6.04 0.68
C GLY A 146 -6.37 -6.32 -0.02
N ILE A 147 -7.01 -5.26 -0.51
CA ILE A 147 -8.20 -5.36 -1.36
C ILE A 147 -7.74 -5.64 -2.78
N THR A 148 -7.88 -6.89 -3.22
CA THR A 148 -7.48 -7.30 -4.58
C THR A 148 -8.42 -6.73 -5.64
N THR A 149 -9.72 -6.65 -5.32
CA THR A 149 -10.80 -6.11 -6.14
C THR A 149 -12.00 -5.72 -5.26
N PHE A 150 -12.70 -4.64 -5.62
CA PHE A 150 -14.00 -4.27 -5.06
C PHE A 150 -15.16 -4.99 -5.76
N ARG A 151 -14.89 -5.84 -6.77
CA ARG A 151 -15.92 -6.68 -7.43
C ARG A 151 -16.28 -7.93 -6.63
N HIS A 152 -15.52 -8.27 -5.61
CA HIS A 152 -15.82 -9.43 -4.76
C HIS A 152 -17.10 -9.21 -3.96
N ARG A 153 -17.84 -10.30 -3.67
CA ARG A 153 -19.14 -10.24 -2.98
C ARG A 153 -19.12 -9.57 -1.61
N PHE A 154 -17.95 -9.52 -0.99
CA PHE A 154 -17.73 -8.81 0.27
C PHE A 154 -18.14 -7.33 0.19
N PHE A 155 -17.89 -6.67 -0.94
CA PHE A 155 -18.22 -5.26 -1.16
C PHE A 155 -19.60 -5.02 -1.78
N ASN A 156 -20.41 -6.07 -1.94
CA ASN A 156 -21.76 -5.99 -2.52
C ASN A 156 -22.84 -6.72 -1.69
N SER A 157 -22.52 -7.10 -0.44
CA SER A 157 -23.43 -7.78 0.47
C SER A 157 -23.46 -7.05 1.83
N SER A 158 -24.51 -6.26 2.05
CA SER A 158 -24.67 -5.26 3.14
C SER A 158 -24.83 -5.81 4.57
N VAL A 159 -24.50 -7.09 4.81
CA VAL A 159 -24.80 -7.78 6.09
C VAL A 159 -23.56 -8.07 6.95
N LEU A 160 -22.37 -7.63 6.55
CA LEU A 160 -21.14 -8.14 7.17
C LEU A 160 -20.44 -7.22 8.19
N LEU A 161 -20.57 -5.88 8.16
CA LEU A 161 -19.61 -5.03 8.90
C LEU A 161 -20.17 -4.13 10.01
N THR A 162 -21.43 -3.68 9.96
CA THR A 162 -21.99 -2.88 11.07
C THR A 162 -23.43 -3.32 11.40
N PRO A 163 -23.74 -3.68 12.66
CA PRO A 163 -25.11 -3.98 13.07
C PRO A 163 -26.05 -2.78 12.88
N GLU A 164 -25.49 -1.56 12.99
CA GLU A 164 -26.21 -0.30 12.79
C GLU A 164 -25.61 0.49 11.61
N PRO A 165 -26.44 0.97 10.67
CA PRO A 165 -25.98 1.82 9.57
C PRO A 165 -25.53 3.20 10.02
N ILE A 166 -24.44 3.69 9.43
CA ILE A 166 -24.04 5.09 9.50
C ILE A 166 -24.96 5.91 8.59
N ALA A 167 -25.65 6.90 9.15
CA ALA A 167 -26.55 7.79 8.43
C ALA A 167 -25.79 8.75 7.50
N GLU A 168 -26.40 9.09 6.36
CA GLU A 168 -25.81 10.05 5.42
C GLU A 168 -25.58 11.43 6.06
N SER A 169 -26.44 11.86 6.98
CA SER A 169 -26.25 13.11 7.72
C SER A 169 -24.93 13.12 8.51
N GLN A 170 -24.52 11.98 9.06
CA GLN A 170 -23.26 11.84 9.81
C GLN A 170 -22.04 11.96 8.87
N MET A 171 -22.15 11.47 7.62
CA MET A 171 -21.07 11.55 6.62
C MET A 171 -21.10 12.80 5.73
N SER A 172 -22.20 13.55 5.74
CA SER A 172 -22.50 14.63 4.76
C SER A 172 -21.37 15.65 4.59
N HIS A 173 -20.69 16.01 5.69
CA HIS A 173 -19.58 16.95 5.67
C HIS A 173 -18.33 16.38 4.97
N HIS A 174 -18.03 15.09 5.13
CA HIS A 174 -16.95 14.40 4.40
C HIS A 174 -17.29 14.19 2.92
N LEU A 175 -18.58 13.99 2.60
CA LEU A 175 -19.08 13.86 1.23
C LEU A 175 -18.99 15.19 0.47
N ALA A 176 -19.31 16.30 1.14
CA ALA A 176 -19.26 17.65 0.58
C ALA A 176 -17.85 18.29 0.62
N ALA A 177 -16.88 17.65 1.27
CA ALA A 177 -15.52 18.16 1.39
C ALA A 177 -14.82 18.34 0.03
N ALA A 178 -13.81 19.22 -0.01
CA ALA A 178 -12.95 19.37 -1.17
C ALA A 178 -12.07 18.13 -1.41
N VAL A 179 -11.50 18.03 -2.61
CA VAL A 179 -10.51 16.99 -2.95
C VAL A 179 -9.36 17.05 -1.94
N SER A 180 -8.98 15.90 -1.40
CA SER A 180 -7.87 15.77 -0.47
C SER A 180 -6.98 14.58 -0.83
N VAL A 181 -5.73 14.67 -0.40
CA VAL A 181 -4.87 13.50 -0.19
C VAL A 181 -4.88 13.20 1.30
N GLY A 182 -4.84 11.92 1.66
CA GLY A 182 -4.86 11.52 3.06
C GLY A 182 -3.69 12.10 3.86
N THR A 183 -3.97 12.52 5.09
CA THR A 183 -3.00 12.98 6.09
C THR A 183 -3.25 12.28 7.41
N THR A 184 -2.25 12.24 8.29
CA THR A 184 -2.40 11.69 9.63
C THR A 184 -1.70 12.55 10.66
N SER A 185 -2.17 12.49 11.90
CA SER A 185 -1.44 13.04 13.06
C SER A 185 -0.07 12.37 13.20
N ALA A 186 0.92 13.14 13.67
CA ALA A 186 2.23 12.63 14.04
C ALA A 186 2.16 11.58 15.17
N ASN A 187 1.11 11.62 16.00
CA ASN A 187 0.92 10.64 17.07
C ASN A 187 0.34 9.30 16.58
N ASN A 188 0.01 9.17 15.29
CA ASN A 188 -0.45 7.89 14.77
C ASN A 188 0.70 6.87 14.81
N PRO A 189 0.56 5.73 15.53
CA PRO A 189 1.64 4.76 15.72
C PRO A 189 2.13 4.10 14.42
N GLN A 190 1.33 4.18 13.35
CA GLN A 190 1.68 3.67 12.02
C GLN A 190 2.58 4.63 11.23
N VAL A 191 2.79 5.86 11.70
CA VAL A 191 3.74 6.78 11.05
C VAL A 191 5.15 6.21 11.13
N PHE A 192 5.77 6.09 9.97
CA PHE A 192 7.14 5.63 9.86
C PHE A 192 8.14 6.79 9.99
N TYR A 193 8.96 6.69 11.02
CA TYR A 193 10.10 7.57 11.25
C TYR A 193 11.39 6.82 10.90
N LEU A 194 12.35 7.50 10.26
CA LEU A 194 13.64 6.89 9.93
C LEU A 194 14.34 6.33 11.17
N ASP A 195 14.22 7.01 12.30
CA ASP A 195 14.86 6.65 13.56
C ASP A 195 14.26 5.37 14.20
N LYS A 196 13.19 4.81 13.64
CA LYS A 196 12.73 3.44 13.96
C LYS A 196 13.73 2.38 13.52
N LEU A 197 14.65 2.71 12.61
CA LEU A 197 15.72 1.82 12.15
C LEU A 197 17.09 2.32 12.60
N LEU A 198 17.92 1.40 13.03
CA LEU A 198 19.35 1.61 13.24
C LEU A 198 20.08 1.72 11.88
N PRO A 199 21.34 2.21 11.85
CA PRO A 199 22.10 2.32 10.61
C PRO A 199 22.32 1.01 9.84
N ASP A 200 22.17 -0.14 10.51
CA ASP A 200 22.24 -1.47 9.90
C ASP A 200 20.86 -1.99 9.42
N GLY A 201 19.80 -1.19 9.56
CA GLY A 201 18.44 -1.52 9.17
C GLY A 201 17.65 -2.33 10.19
N THR A 202 18.22 -2.64 11.36
CA THR A 202 17.49 -3.34 12.43
C THR A 202 16.61 -2.39 13.24
N LYS A 203 15.62 -2.92 13.98
CA LYS A 203 14.73 -2.14 14.83
C LYS A 203 15.51 -1.36 15.89
N ASN A 204 15.26 -0.06 15.97
CA ASN A 204 15.72 0.76 17.08
C ASN A 204 14.78 0.59 18.28
N ALA A 205 15.14 -0.27 19.23
CA ALA A 205 14.36 -0.51 20.45
C ALA A 205 14.26 0.72 21.37
N ASN A 206 15.12 1.71 21.19
CA ASN A 206 15.11 2.97 21.97
C ASN A 206 14.30 4.08 21.28
N PHE A 207 13.69 3.82 20.12
CA PHE A 207 12.86 4.80 19.46
C PHE A 207 11.58 5.02 20.26
N ASP A 208 11.43 6.25 20.77
CA ASP A 208 10.23 6.72 21.41
C ASP A 208 9.71 7.95 20.66
N VAL A 209 8.40 8.00 20.42
CA VAL A 209 7.78 9.20 19.87
C VAL A 209 7.48 10.08 21.07
N THR A 210 8.17 11.21 21.20
CA THR A 210 7.73 12.26 22.13
C THR A 210 6.31 12.62 21.71
N THR A 211 5.33 12.18 22.50
CA THR A 211 3.93 12.44 22.21
C THR A 211 3.77 13.94 22.16
N VAL A 212 3.39 14.47 21.00
CA VAL A 212 2.94 15.86 20.95
C VAL A 212 1.66 15.86 21.77
N PRO A 213 1.56 16.63 22.88
CA PRO A 213 0.32 16.71 23.64
C PRO A 213 -0.81 17.00 22.66
N ILE A 214 -1.88 16.21 22.73
CA ILE A 214 -3.09 16.52 21.99
C ILE A 214 -3.52 17.88 22.52
N THR A 215 -3.33 18.95 21.75
CA THR A 215 -4.01 20.21 22.05
C THR A 215 -5.50 19.89 22.03
N GLU A 216 -6.28 20.42 22.97
CA GLU A 216 -7.72 20.14 23.13
C GLU A 216 -8.55 20.38 21.84
N ASP A 217 -7.93 20.90 20.78
CA ASP A 217 -8.45 21.06 19.42
C ASP A 217 -8.41 19.76 18.58
N GLY A 218 -8.00 18.63 19.16
CA GLY A 218 -7.92 17.32 18.51
C GLY A 218 -9.31 16.81 18.13
N ASN A 219 -9.84 17.30 17.01
CA ASN A 219 -11.16 17.04 16.45
C ASN A 219 -11.71 15.64 16.86
N PRO A 220 -12.50 15.55 17.94
CA PRO A 220 -13.16 14.33 18.33
C PRO A 220 -14.44 14.26 17.50
N ASP A 221 -14.29 14.24 16.18
CA ASP A 221 -15.40 13.96 15.31
C ASP A 221 -15.79 12.51 15.60
N GLU A 222 -16.98 12.31 16.16
CA GLU A 222 -17.59 11.00 16.39
C GLU A 222 -17.59 10.16 15.11
N PHE A 223 -17.54 10.84 13.96
CA PHE A 223 -17.60 10.29 12.62
C PHE A 223 -16.38 10.71 11.79
N PRO A 224 -15.16 10.20 12.12
CA PRO A 224 -13.96 10.53 11.36
C PRO A 224 -14.10 10.07 9.91
N ARG A 225 -13.33 10.68 9.00
CA ARG A 225 -13.41 10.39 7.56
C ARG A 225 -13.25 8.89 7.21
N GLY A 226 -12.53 8.13 8.03
CA GLY A 226 -12.39 6.69 7.88
C GLY A 226 -13.73 5.93 7.87
N CYS A 227 -14.74 6.42 8.59
CA CYS A 227 -16.10 5.88 8.61
C CYS A 227 -16.79 5.88 7.25
N LEU A 228 -16.29 6.65 6.27
CA LEU A 228 -16.76 6.53 4.88
C LEU A 228 -16.56 5.11 4.34
N TYR A 229 -15.56 4.36 4.82
CA TYR A 229 -15.35 2.97 4.41
C TYR A 229 -16.57 2.12 4.80
N ASP A 230 -16.91 2.07 6.08
CA ASP A 230 -18.05 1.31 6.60
C ASP A 230 -19.37 1.80 5.99
N TYR A 231 -19.53 3.13 5.84
CA TYR A 231 -20.68 3.75 5.16
C TYR A 231 -20.86 3.20 3.74
N TYR A 232 -19.78 3.13 2.94
CA TYR A 232 -19.86 2.63 1.57
C TYR A 232 -19.97 1.11 1.48
N VAL A 233 -19.33 0.35 2.38
CA VAL A 233 -19.51 -1.11 2.41
C VAL A 233 -20.95 -1.46 2.74
N TYR A 234 -21.53 -0.83 3.78
CA TYR A 234 -22.92 -1.05 4.18
C TYR A 234 -23.89 -0.79 3.01
N ARG A 235 -23.60 0.24 2.21
CA ARG A 235 -24.45 0.67 1.09
C ARG A 235 -24.13 -0.01 -0.25
N ASN A 236 -23.15 -0.94 -0.28
CA ASN A 236 -22.68 -1.60 -1.51
C ASN A 236 -22.22 -0.63 -2.60
N GLU A 237 -21.64 0.52 -2.23
CA GLU A 237 -21.35 1.61 -3.17
C GLU A 237 -19.96 1.51 -3.80
N PHE A 238 -19.03 0.78 -3.18
CA PHE A 238 -17.65 0.63 -3.70
C PHE A 238 -17.58 0.17 -5.17
N PRO A 239 -18.32 -0.87 -5.62
CA PRO A 239 -18.32 -1.27 -7.03
C PRO A 239 -18.70 -0.14 -8.01
N GLY A 240 -19.58 0.77 -7.59
CA GLY A 240 -19.97 1.94 -8.37
C GLY A 240 -18.92 3.05 -8.30
N LEU A 241 -18.35 3.29 -7.12
CA LEU A 241 -17.33 4.32 -6.89
C LEU A 241 -16.04 4.07 -7.66
N VAL A 242 -15.61 2.81 -7.78
CA VAL A 242 -14.40 2.46 -8.56
C VAL A 242 -14.69 2.22 -10.04
N GLY A 243 -15.92 1.86 -10.41
CA GLY A 243 -16.30 1.70 -11.82
C GLY A 243 -15.32 0.83 -12.63
N ASP A 244 -15.16 1.15 -13.92
CA ASP A 244 -14.44 0.28 -14.86
C ASP A 244 -12.91 0.24 -14.68
N ILE A 245 -12.35 1.04 -13.76
CA ILE A 245 -10.93 0.90 -13.41
C ILE A 245 -10.68 -0.41 -12.65
N ASP A 246 -11.71 -1.01 -12.03
CA ASP A 246 -11.66 -2.34 -11.42
C ASP A 246 -12.28 -3.39 -12.34
N PRO A 247 -11.49 -4.05 -13.19
CA PRO A 247 -11.97 -5.14 -14.04
C PRO A 247 -12.22 -6.44 -13.26
N GLY A 248 -11.90 -6.49 -11.96
CA GLY A 248 -11.83 -7.72 -11.18
C GLY A 248 -10.85 -8.73 -11.79
N TYR A 249 -11.08 -10.02 -11.49
CA TYR A 249 -10.23 -11.12 -11.96
C TYR A 249 -10.99 -12.22 -12.72
N GLU A 250 -12.32 -12.14 -12.84
CA GLU A 250 -13.11 -13.15 -13.56
C GLU A 250 -12.69 -13.29 -15.03
N TRP A 251 -12.16 -12.23 -15.63
CA TRP A 251 -11.58 -12.28 -16.98
C TRP A 251 -10.48 -13.35 -17.13
N ALA A 252 -9.76 -13.69 -16.05
CA ALA A 252 -8.64 -14.64 -16.08
C ALA A 252 -9.10 -16.09 -16.32
N LYS A 253 -10.37 -16.40 -16.03
CA LYS A 253 -10.95 -17.75 -16.26
C LYS A 253 -11.29 -18.01 -17.73
N ALA A 254 -11.34 -16.96 -18.56
CA ALA A 254 -11.63 -17.12 -19.98
C ALA A 254 -10.46 -17.79 -20.70
N ALA A 255 -10.75 -18.72 -21.60
CA ALA A 255 -9.71 -19.41 -22.39
C ALA A 255 -8.84 -18.44 -23.22
N SER A 256 -9.40 -17.29 -23.62
CA SER A 256 -8.71 -16.22 -24.34
C SER A 256 -7.75 -15.39 -23.47
N ALA A 257 -7.79 -15.54 -22.14
CA ALA A 257 -6.99 -14.74 -21.23
C ALA A 257 -5.62 -15.36 -20.90
N LYS A 258 -5.28 -16.53 -21.43
CA LYS A 258 -4.05 -17.28 -21.11
C LYS A 258 -2.79 -16.42 -21.21
N ASP A 259 -2.60 -15.67 -22.29
CA ASP A 259 -1.42 -14.83 -22.48
C ASP A 259 -1.39 -13.66 -21.48
N LYS A 260 -2.56 -13.09 -21.17
CA LYS A 260 -2.69 -12.02 -20.19
C LYS A 260 -2.39 -12.51 -18.76
N VAL A 261 -2.84 -13.72 -18.41
CA VAL A 261 -2.49 -14.37 -17.13
C VAL A 261 -1.00 -14.70 -17.10
N ALA A 262 -0.45 -15.24 -18.19
CA ALA A 262 0.98 -15.54 -18.30
C ALA A 262 1.87 -14.28 -18.18
N ALA A 263 1.40 -13.13 -18.67
CA ALA A 263 2.06 -11.84 -18.53
C ALA A 263 1.81 -11.16 -17.17
N TRP A 264 0.87 -11.66 -16.35
CA TRP A 264 0.57 -11.08 -15.05
C TRP A 264 1.81 -11.16 -14.13
N PRO A 265 2.15 -10.07 -13.42
CA PRO A 265 3.29 -10.06 -12.52
C PRO A 265 3.10 -11.04 -11.35
N PRO A 266 4.16 -11.73 -10.91
CA PRO A 266 4.09 -12.55 -9.70
C PRO A 266 3.59 -11.69 -8.53
N THR A 267 2.57 -12.19 -7.84
CA THR A 267 1.86 -11.48 -6.78
C THR A 267 2.02 -12.25 -5.47
N THR A 268 2.71 -11.64 -4.51
CA THR A 268 2.78 -12.13 -3.13
C THR A 268 1.65 -11.51 -2.32
N ILE A 269 0.88 -12.32 -1.60
CA ILE A 269 -0.26 -11.88 -0.78
C ILE A 269 -0.04 -12.30 0.67
N ILE A 270 -0.13 -11.35 1.60
CA ILE A 270 -0.17 -11.60 3.05
C ILE A 270 -1.59 -11.31 3.51
N GLN A 271 -2.27 -12.25 4.17
CA GLN A 271 -3.65 -12.06 4.64
C GLN A 271 -3.86 -12.82 5.94
N GLY A 272 -4.55 -12.22 6.91
CA GLY A 272 -5.05 -12.91 8.09
C GLY A 272 -6.46 -13.48 7.86
N ASN A 273 -6.81 -14.58 8.55
CA ASN A 273 -8.17 -15.16 8.47
C ASN A 273 -9.14 -14.62 9.53
N ALA A 274 -8.69 -13.77 10.44
CA ALA A 274 -9.55 -13.02 11.36
C ALA A 274 -9.68 -11.53 10.93
N ASP A 275 -9.42 -11.24 9.65
CA ASP A 275 -9.55 -9.91 9.06
C ASP A 275 -11.02 -9.59 8.78
N GLU A 276 -11.58 -8.71 9.61
CA GLU A 276 -12.97 -8.26 9.51
C GLU A 276 -13.14 -7.14 8.48
N ASP A 277 -12.08 -6.38 8.18
CA ASP A 277 -12.16 -5.25 7.23
C ASP A 277 -12.04 -5.72 5.78
N VAL A 278 -11.31 -6.81 5.53
CA VAL A 278 -11.12 -7.43 4.22
C VAL A 278 -11.13 -8.95 4.37
N ASP A 279 -12.29 -9.56 4.10
CA ASP A 279 -12.45 -11.01 4.17
C ASP A 279 -11.37 -11.75 3.34
N LEU A 280 -10.78 -12.81 3.93
CA LEU A 280 -9.80 -13.69 3.29
C LEU A 280 -10.22 -14.13 1.87
N ALA A 281 -11.52 -14.33 1.65
CA ALA A 281 -12.12 -14.68 0.37
C ALA A 281 -11.80 -13.67 -0.76
N VAL A 282 -11.59 -12.40 -0.44
CA VAL A 282 -11.16 -11.38 -1.42
C VAL A 282 -9.77 -11.73 -1.98
N SER A 283 -8.86 -12.18 -1.12
CA SER A 283 -7.51 -12.59 -1.51
C SER A 283 -7.50 -13.95 -2.21
N THR A 284 -8.22 -14.95 -1.68
CA THR A 284 -8.28 -16.28 -2.31
C THR A 284 -9.03 -16.27 -3.64
N HIS A 285 -9.96 -15.34 -3.86
CA HIS A 285 -10.60 -15.12 -5.16
C HIS A 285 -9.59 -14.78 -6.26
N MET A 286 -8.65 -13.88 -6.00
CA MET A 286 -7.58 -13.53 -6.95
C MET A 286 -6.70 -14.75 -7.24
N VAL A 287 -6.31 -15.50 -6.20
CA VAL A 287 -5.53 -16.75 -6.34
C VAL A 287 -6.28 -17.76 -7.22
N GLY A 288 -7.57 -17.99 -6.96
CA GLY A 288 -8.39 -18.91 -7.75
C GLY A 288 -8.61 -18.47 -9.20
N CYS A 289 -8.56 -17.17 -9.49
CA CYS A 289 -8.70 -16.65 -10.85
C CYS A 289 -7.38 -16.72 -11.65
N LEU A 290 -6.25 -16.37 -11.03
CA LEU A 290 -4.95 -16.27 -11.70
C LEU A 290 -4.11 -17.56 -11.63
N GLY A 291 -4.38 -18.41 -10.64
CA GLY A 291 -3.58 -19.59 -10.32
C GLY A 291 -2.43 -19.28 -9.34
N GLU A 292 -2.05 -20.29 -8.57
CA GLU A 292 -1.00 -20.19 -7.54
C GLU A 292 0.40 -19.87 -8.11
N ASP A 293 0.64 -20.20 -9.38
CA ASP A 293 1.87 -19.82 -10.10
C ASP A 293 2.00 -18.30 -10.27
N LYS A 294 0.89 -17.56 -10.19
CA LYS A 294 0.83 -16.11 -10.40
C LYS A 294 0.50 -15.32 -9.16
N ALA A 295 -0.36 -15.84 -8.30
CA ALA A 295 -0.72 -15.21 -7.04
C ALA A 295 -0.60 -16.21 -5.90
N LYS A 296 0.27 -15.92 -4.93
CA LYS A 296 0.57 -16.82 -3.83
C LYS A 296 0.21 -16.18 -2.50
N LEU A 297 -0.64 -16.85 -1.75
CA LEU A 297 -1.11 -16.43 -0.44
C LEU A 297 -0.23 -17.02 0.68
N PHE A 298 0.17 -16.15 1.60
CA PHE A 298 0.80 -16.47 2.88
C PHE A 298 -0.19 -16.10 3.98
N LEU A 299 -0.80 -17.13 4.57
CA LEU A 299 -1.84 -16.98 5.57
C LEU A 299 -1.23 -16.71 6.95
N ALA A 300 -1.68 -15.65 7.60
CA ALA A 300 -1.38 -15.33 8.99
C ALA A 300 -2.53 -15.79 9.89
N GLU A 301 -2.42 -17.00 10.43
CA GLU A 301 -3.48 -17.65 11.20
C GLU A 301 -3.89 -16.80 12.43
N GLY A 302 -5.19 -16.62 12.61
CA GLY A 302 -5.80 -15.86 13.71
C GLY A 302 -5.58 -14.35 13.68
N GLN A 303 -4.89 -13.82 12.66
CA GLN A 303 -4.51 -12.40 12.65
C GLN A 303 -5.61 -11.49 12.10
N PRO A 304 -5.82 -10.32 12.72
CA PRO A 304 -6.78 -9.31 12.25
C PRO A 304 -6.23 -8.46 11.11
N HIS A 305 -7.07 -7.56 10.59
CA HIS A 305 -6.65 -6.56 9.61
C HIS A 305 -5.41 -5.80 10.09
N ARG A 306 -4.40 -5.69 9.21
CA ARG A 306 -3.19 -4.88 9.44
C ARG A 306 -2.43 -5.17 10.75
N TYR A 307 -2.47 -6.40 11.24
CA TYR A 307 -1.70 -6.85 12.41
C TYR A 307 -0.19 -6.54 12.33
N GLU A 308 0.34 -6.45 11.11
CA GLU A 308 1.75 -6.19 10.78
C GLU A 308 2.16 -4.71 10.85
N ALA A 309 1.20 -3.76 10.83
CA ALA A 309 1.45 -2.38 10.40
C ALA A 309 2.49 -1.59 11.22
N THR A 310 2.80 -2.05 12.43
CA THR A 310 3.81 -1.45 13.32
C THR A 310 4.94 -2.41 13.69
N ARG A 311 5.00 -3.58 13.04
CA ARG A 311 5.91 -4.68 13.36
C ARG A 311 7.18 -4.63 12.51
N PHE A 312 8.21 -5.28 13.03
CA PHE A 312 9.52 -5.45 12.40
C PHE A 312 9.74 -6.94 12.10
N LEU A 313 10.59 -7.27 11.13
CA LEU A 313 10.80 -8.66 10.69
C LEU A 313 11.28 -9.58 11.82
N GLU A 314 12.07 -9.04 12.76
CA GLU A 314 12.60 -9.72 13.93
C GLU A 314 11.63 -9.85 15.10
N ASP A 315 10.45 -9.21 15.04
CA ASP A 315 9.45 -9.37 16.10
C ASP A 315 8.93 -10.82 16.10
N ASP A 316 9.13 -11.50 17.23
CA ASP A 316 8.67 -12.87 17.47
C ASP A 316 7.26 -12.85 18.06
N VAL A 317 6.30 -12.52 17.20
CA VAL A 317 4.87 -12.47 17.51
C VAL A 317 4.08 -13.19 16.41
N ASP A 318 2.89 -13.69 16.76
CA ASP A 318 2.04 -14.47 15.87
C ASP A 318 1.79 -13.74 14.53
N GLY A 319 1.83 -14.49 13.43
CA GLY A 319 1.61 -14.01 12.07
C GLY A 319 2.81 -13.35 11.39
N MET A 320 3.88 -13.00 12.11
CA MET A 320 5.10 -12.45 11.48
C MET A 320 5.92 -13.50 10.72
N ASP A 321 5.71 -14.79 11.01
CA ASP A 321 6.23 -15.89 10.20
C ASP A 321 5.68 -15.88 8.76
N ALA A 322 4.37 -15.62 8.60
CA ALA A 322 3.74 -15.44 7.28
C ALA A 322 4.35 -14.24 6.53
N VAL A 323 4.59 -13.12 7.22
CA VAL A 323 5.29 -11.95 6.63
C VAL A 323 6.68 -12.33 6.16
N ARG A 324 7.47 -13.03 6.99
CA ARG A 324 8.84 -13.45 6.64
C ARG A 324 8.86 -14.40 5.44
N GLN A 325 7.92 -15.35 5.36
CA GLN A 325 7.80 -16.26 4.22
C GLN A 325 7.38 -15.53 2.93
N ALA A 326 6.43 -14.61 3.04
CA ALA A 326 5.99 -13.77 1.93
C ALA A 326 7.14 -12.90 1.39
N VAL A 327 7.92 -12.28 2.28
CA VAL A 327 9.11 -11.50 1.91
C VAL A 327 10.11 -12.36 1.15
N SER A 328 10.41 -13.56 1.64
CA SER A 328 11.32 -14.50 0.95
C SER A 328 10.81 -14.85 -0.46
N ASN A 329 9.50 -15.07 -0.61
CA ASN A 329 8.89 -15.30 -1.92
C ASN A 329 9.00 -14.09 -2.86
N LEU A 330 8.69 -12.89 -2.36
CA LEU A 330 8.81 -11.66 -3.13
C LEU A 330 10.25 -11.43 -3.60
N GLU A 331 11.24 -11.61 -2.72
CA GLU A 331 12.66 -11.49 -3.06
C GLU A 331 13.06 -12.48 -4.16
N ALA A 332 12.61 -13.74 -4.06
CA ALA A 332 12.84 -14.75 -5.08
C ALA A 332 12.18 -14.39 -6.42
N ASP A 333 10.96 -13.83 -6.40
CA ASP A 333 10.23 -13.40 -7.60
C ASP A 333 10.94 -12.24 -8.29
N VAL A 334 11.36 -11.23 -7.52
CA VAL A 334 12.11 -10.08 -8.02
C VAL A 334 13.46 -10.53 -8.59
N ALA A 335 14.19 -11.41 -7.92
CA ALA A 335 15.50 -11.87 -8.38
C ALA A 335 15.46 -12.58 -9.75
N ARG A 336 14.34 -13.22 -10.11
CA ARG A 336 14.18 -13.88 -11.42
C ARG A 336 14.03 -12.91 -12.59
N VAL A 337 13.67 -11.67 -12.31
CA VAL A 337 13.32 -10.66 -13.31
C VAL A 337 14.08 -9.34 -13.15
N ALA A 338 14.89 -9.18 -12.10
CA ALA A 338 15.70 -8.00 -11.79
C ALA A 338 16.91 -7.86 -12.72
#